data_AF-A0A8B6BYI0-F1
#
_entry.id   AF-A0A8B6BYI0-F1
#
_cell.length_a   1.000
_cell.length_b   1.000
_cell.length_c   1.000
_cell.angle_alpha   90.00
_cell.angle_beta   90.00
_cell.angle_gamma   90.00
#
_symmetry.space_group_name_H-M   'P 1'
#
loop_
_entity.id
_entity.type
_entity.pdbx_description
1 polymer ?
#
loop_
_entity_poly.entity_id
_entity_poly.type
_entity_poly.pdbx_seq_one_letter_code
_entity_poly.pdbx_strand_id
1 'polypeptide(L)'
;MLPACPDNIDTLKHDVKPGENAKQLKKKHTKTFIFFDFECTQNKVLQCDMGFEKNIEGRKCKHCKQSWCGTRQHIPNLCIAHKICELCKDTKVDKTSYCDSCGKHEHIFSGESSRDDFCRWLFTEKNAGSKVLCHNFKGYDSYPILQYLYKNAILPEVIVTGSKFMSIDVPQCNIRFIDSINFLPMALDKFPKTFGLKEMVKGYFPHLFNTQENQHTDLPNLPDLKFYNPDGMTRDKRSTFMQWYGRAQVRSFSTSRKSC
;
A
#
# COMPACT_ATOMS: atom_id res chain seq x y z
N MET A 1 4.23 23.59 -1.99
CA MET A 1 5.41 23.36 -1.14
C MET A 1 5.02 22.31 -0.12
N LEU A 2 5.75 21.20 -0.03
CA LEU A 2 5.61 20.29 1.11
C LEU A 2 5.95 21.07 2.39
N PRO A 3 5.33 20.78 3.55
CA PRO A 3 5.93 21.17 4.81
C PRO A 3 7.35 20.59 4.81
N ALA A 4 8.34 21.45 5.00
CA ALA A 4 9.75 21.13 4.88
C ALA A 4 10.03 19.81 5.64
N CYS A 5 10.54 18.80 4.93
CA CYS A 5 11.27 17.76 5.63
C CYS A 5 12.38 18.47 6.40
N PRO A 6 12.50 18.27 7.72
CA PRO A 6 13.42 19.04 8.53
C PRO A 6 14.83 18.87 7.97
N ASP A 7 15.49 20.00 7.71
CA ASP A 7 16.89 20.01 7.35
C ASP A 7 17.65 19.32 8.49
N ASN A 8 18.20 18.14 8.17
CA ASN A 8 19.23 17.47 8.96
C ASN A 8 18.78 16.78 10.27
N ILE A 9 18.48 15.48 10.17
CA ILE A 9 18.22 14.59 11.33
C ILE A 9 19.47 14.41 12.21
N ASP A 10 20.69 14.72 11.75
CA ASP A 10 21.89 14.65 12.60
C ASP A 10 21.95 15.74 13.68
N THR A 11 21.11 16.78 13.60
CA THR A 11 20.97 17.75 14.70
C THR A 11 20.21 17.18 15.91
N LEU A 12 19.47 16.06 15.75
CA LEU A 12 18.74 15.41 16.86
C LEU A 12 19.64 14.64 17.84
N LYS A 13 20.95 14.58 17.60
CA LYS A 13 21.91 13.93 18.53
C LYS A 13 22.48 14.86 19.60
N HIS A 14 22.24 16.18 19.55
CA HIS A 14 22.95 17.12 20.42
C HIS A 14 22.12 18.13 21.23
N ASP A 15 20.80 18.18 21.10
CA ASP A 15 19.98 19.11 21.90
C ASP A 15 19.39 18.45 23.16
N VAL A 16 20.25 18.11 24.12
CA VAL A 16 19.80 17.80 25.49
C VAL A 16 19.53 19.12 26.20
N LYS A 17 18.27 19.56 26.20
CA LYS A 17 17.85 20.69 27.05
C LYS A 17 17.86 20.25 28.52
N PRO A 18 18.47 21.01 29.45
CA PRO A 18 18.48 20.66 30.87
C PRO A 18 17.03 20.64 31.40
N GLY A 19 16.54 19.46 31.82
CA GLY A 19 15.24 19.30 32.47
C GLY A 19 14.23 18.35 31.80
N GLU A 20 14.53 17.73 30.66
CA GLU A 20 13.63 16.72 30.07
C GLU A 20 13.67 15.41 30.89
N ASN A 21 12.50 14.98 31.40
CA ASN A 21 12.38 13.78 32.23
C ASN A 21 12.45 12.51 31.34
N ALA A 22 13.05 11.41 31.83
CA ALA A 22 13.32 10.19 31.04
C ALA A 22 12.08 9.56 30.36
N LYS A 23 10.87 9.83 30.88
CA LYS A 23 9.58 9.44 30.26
C LYS A 23 9.23 10.27 29.00
N GLN A 24 9.63 11.54 28.93
CA GLN A 24 9.45 12.40 27.75
C GLN A 24 10.48 12.07 26.66
N LEU A 25 11.72 11.78 27.05
CA LEU A 25 12.79 11.32 26.14
C LEU A 25 12.46 9.97 25.49
N LYS A 26 11.88 9.01 26.24
CA LYS A 26 11.39 7.73 25.69
C LYS A 26 10.22 7.91 24.70
N LYS A 27 9.38 8.94 24.84
CA LYS A 27 8.27 9.22 23.90
C LYS A 27 8.76 9.72 22.52
N LYS A 28 9.95 10.34 22.45
CA LYS A 28 10.50 10.99 21.25
C LYS A 28 11.29 10.06 20.30
N HIS A 29 11.67 8.86 20.75
CA HIS A 29 12.61 7.98 20.03
C HIS A 29 12.16 6.52 19.88
N THR A 30 10.87 6.21 19.99
CA THR A 30 10.40 4.85 19.67
C THR A 30 10.44 4.65 18.15
N LYS A 31 11.07 3.56 17.69
CA LYS A 31 11.05 3.25 16.25
C LYS A 31 9.61 2.98 15.83
N THR A 32 9.23 3.56 14.70
CA THR A 32 7.91 3.39 14.10
C THR A 32 8.01 2.56 12.84
N PHE A 33 7.03 1.67 12.69
CA PHE A 33 6.84 0.83 11.52
C PHE A 33 5.53 1.22 10.86
N ILE A 34 5.55 1.38 9.55
CA ILE A 34 4.37 1.70 8.75
C ILE A 34 4.17 0.57 7.74
N PHE A 35 2.99 0.00 7.72
CA PHE A 35 2.55 -0.96 6.71
C PHE A 35 1.49 -0.29 5.87
N PHE A 36 1.46 -0.53 4.56
CA PHE A 36 0.34 -0.05 3.75
C PHE A 36 0.02 -1.03 2.63
N ASP A 37 -1.19 -0.90 2.11
CA ASP A 37 -1.66 -1.69 0.97
C ASP A 37 -2.52 -0.77 0.08
N PHE A 38 -2.15 -0.65 -1.20
CA PHE A 38 -2.93 0.09 -2.18
C PHE A 38 -3.96 -0.82 -2.85
N GLU A 39 -5.18 -0.33 -3.01
CA GLU A 39 -6.09 -0.82 -4.04
C GLU A 39 -6.11 0.18 -5.19
N CYS A 40 -6.19 -0.35 -6.41
CA CYS A 40 -6.06 0.44 -7.62
C CYS A 40 -7.18 0.12 -8.60
N THR A 41 -7.66 1.15 -9.28
CA THR A 41 -8.53 0.99 -10.45
C THR A 41 -7.69 0.54 -11.65
N GLN A 42 -8.34 -0.15 -12.59
CA GLN A 42 -7.68 -0.71 -13.79
C GLN A 42 -8.43 -0.39 -15.09
N ASN A 43 -9.32 0.62 -15.07
CA ASN A 43 -10.22 0.90 -16.20
C ASN A 43 -9.52 1.66 -17.33
N LYS A 44 -8.51 2.45 -17.00
CA LYS A 44 -7.78 3.26 -17.98
C LYS A 44 -6.77 2.38 -18.71
N VAL A 45 -6.76 2.44 -20.05
CA VAL A 45 -5.80 1.73 -20.89
C VAL A 45 -4.75 2.73 -21.38
N LEU A 46 -3.48 2.40 -21.24
CA LEU A 46 -2.38 3.18 -21.82
C LEU A 46 -2.34 2.94 -23.32
N GLN A 47 -2.36 3.99 -24.13
CA GLN A 47 -2.32 3.88 -25.59
C GLN A 47 -1.36 4.92 -26.16
N CYS A 48 -0.75 4.64 -27.32
CA CYS A 48 -0.06 5.68 -28.09
C CYS A 48 -1.08 6.59 -28.78
N ASP A 49 -0.61 7.69 -29.36
CA ASP A 49 -1.46 8.71 -30.00
C ASP A 49 -2.33 8.15 -31.14
N MET A 50 -1.90 7.05 -31.77
CA MET A 50 -2.66 6.33 -32.81
C MET A 50 -3.66 5.29 -32.26
N GLY A 51 -3.82 5.20 -30.93
CA GLY A 51 -4.60 4.15 -30.29
C GLY A 51 -3.85 2.81 -30.19
N PHE A 52 -4.43 1.84 -29.47
CA PHE A 52 -3.88 0.49 -29.37
C PHE A 52 -4.54 -0.45 -30.39
N GLU A 53 -3.73 -1.00 -31.31
CA GLU A 53 -4.10 -2.12 -32.17
C GLU A 53 -3.10 -3.26 -31.97
N LYS A 54 -3.59 -4.48 -31.72
CA LYS A 54 -2.74 -5.65 -31.46
C LYS A 54 -2.17 -6.20 -32.77
N ASN A 55 -0.85 -6.40 -32.83
CA ASN A 55 -0.24 -7.07 -33.98
C ASN A 55 -0.64 -8.56 -34.02
N ILE A 56 -0.91 -9.08 -35.21
CA ILE A 56 -1.21 -10.48 -35.50
C ILE A 56 -0.07 -11.40 -35.01
N GLU A 57 1.19 -10.92 -35.09
CA GLU A 57 2.39 -11.71 -34.76
C GLU A 57 2.88 -11.55 -33.30
N GLY A 58 2.26 -10.73 -32.44
CA GLY A 58 2.86 -10.49 -31.12
C GLY A 58 2.04 -9.76 -30.06
N ARG A 59 2.64 -9.66 -28.87
CA ARG A 59 2.10 -8.98 -27.66
C ARG A 59 2.27 -7.46 -27.68
N LYS A 60 2.69 -6.86 -28.80
CA LYS A 60 3.06 -5.44 -28.92
C LYS A 60 2.07 -4.69 -29.81
N CYS A 61 1.94 -3.38 -29.59
CA CYS A 61 1.10 -2.51 -30.42
C CYS A 61 1.63 -2.45 -31.87
N LYS A 62 0.74 -2.51 -32.86
CA LYS A 62 1.05 -2.39 -34.28
C LYS A 62 1.62 -1.01 -34.64
N HIS A 63 1.16 0.05 -33.97
CA HIS A 63 1.54 1.43 -34.26
C HIS A 63 2.88 1.82 -33.64
N CYS A 64 3.04 1.71 -32.31
CA CYS A 64 4.24 2.15 -31.62
C CYS A 64 5.26 1.04 -31.32
N LYS A 65 4.89 -0.23 -31.55
CA LYS A 65 5.71 -1.42 -31.24
C LYS A 65 6.10 -1.57 -29.77
N GLN A 66 5.50 -0.79 -28.87
CA GLN A 66 5.75 -0.83 -27.44
C GLN A 66 4.87 -1.87 -26.74
N SER A 67 5.40 -2.46 -25.68
CA SER A 67 4.69 -3.43 -24.83
C SER A 67 3.78 -2.79 -23.78
N TRP A 68 4.01 -1.51 -23.43
CA TRP A 68 3.15 -0.78 -22.51
C TRP A 68 1.83 -0.35 -23.17
N CYS A 69 1.80 -0.19 -24.50
CA CYS A 69 0.61 0.23 -25.22
C CYS A 69 -0.41 -0.92 -25.25
N GLY A 70 -1.63 -0.65 -24.81
CA GLY A 70 -2.69 -1.63 -24.58
C GLY A 70 -2.73 -2.18 -23.14
N THR A 71 -1.78 -1.81 -22.28
CA THR A 71 -1.80 -2.24 -20.87
C THR A 71 -2.75 -1.40 -20.05
N ARG A 72 -3.34 -2.01 -19.00
CA ARG A 72 -4.19 -1.30 -18.05
C ARG A 72 -3.32 -0.47 -17.11
N GLN A 73 -3.62 0.82 -17.04
CA GLN A 73 -3.06 1.71 -16.05
C GLN A 73 -3.68 1.40 -14.70
N HIS A 74 -2.83 1.50 -13.70
CA HIS A 74 -3.04 1.03 -12.37
C HIS A 74 -2.97 2.28 -11.47
N ILE A 75 -4.14 2.75 -11.02
CA ILE A 75 -4.28 4.07 -10.38
C ILE A 75 -4.78 3.86 -8.94
N PRO A 76 -3.98 4.19 -7.91
CA PRO A 76 -4.42 4.07 -6.53
C PRO A 76 -5.67 4.90 -6.27
N ASN A 77 -6.67 4.25 -5.66
CA ASN A 77 -7.91 4.89 -5.25
C ASN A 77 -8.28 4.57 -3.79
N LEU A 78 -7.54 3.66 -3.15
CA LEU A 78 -7.62 3.40 -1.73
C LEU A 78 -6.22 3.01 -1.22
N CYS A 79 -5.80 3.61 -0.12
CA CYS A 79 -4.62 3.21 0.64
C CYS A 79 -5.03 3.02 2.10
N ILE A 80 -4.72 1.86 2.66
CA ILE A 80 -4.86 1.63 4.09
C ILE A 80 -3.46 1.48 4.67
N ALA A 81 -3.12 2.39 5.58
CA ALA A 81 -1.84 2.39 6.27
C ALA A 81 -2.03 2.08 7.76
N HIS A 82 -1.17 1.21 8.28
CA HIS A 82 -1.07 0.89 9.70
C HIS A 82 0.25 1.42 10.24
N LYS A 83 0.21 2.30 11.23
CA LYS A 83 1.39 2.81 11.95
C LYS A 83 1.44 2.17 13.33
N ILE A 84 2.58 1.58 13.68
CA ILE A 84 2.83 1.04 15.02
C ILE A 84 4.19 1.51 15.52
N CYS A 85 4.38 1.59 16.84
CA CYS A 85 5.70 1.76 17.45
C CYS A 85 6.16 0.47 18.12
N GLU A 86 7.41 0.44 18.57
CA GLU A 86 7.98 -0.68 19.34
C GLU A 86 7.16 -1.04 20.59
N LEU A 87 6.44 -0.09 21.19
CA LEU A 87 5.57 -0.33 22.35
C LEU A 87 4.24 -1.01 21.97
N CYS A 88 3.83 -0.94 20.71
CA CYS A 88 2.56 -1.48 20.21
C CYS A 88 2.70 -2.83 19.52
N LYS A 89 3.92 -3.28 19.23
CA LYS A 89 4.17 -4.44 18.36
C LYS A 89 3.54 -5.76 18.85
N ASP A 90 3.40 -5.91 20.17
CA ASP A 90 2.87 -7.11 20.82
C ASP A 90 1.42 -6.93 21.30
N THR A 91 0.83 -5.74 21.07
CA THR A 91 -0.53 -5.42 21.51
C THR A 91 -1.52 -5.73 20.38
N LYS A 92 -2.68 -6.29 20.72
CA LYS A 92 -3.78 -6.38 19.76
C LYS A 92 -4.25 -4.96 19.42
N VAL A 93 -3.94 -4.54 18.20
CA VAL A 93 -4.33 -3.26 17.64
C VAL A 93 -5.64 -3.45 16.88
N ASP A 94 -6.70 -2.78 17.34
CA ASP A 94 -7.96 -2.69 16.62
C ASP A 94 -8.14 -1.30 15.97
N LYS A 95 -9.23 -1.11 15.23
CA LYS A 95 -9.53 0.13 14.49
C LYS A 95 -9.72 1.36 15.39
N THR A 96 -10.05 1.15 16.67
CA THR A 96 -10.29 2.21 17.67
C THR A 96 -9.08 2.46 18.56
N SER A 97 -8.08 1.57 18.50
CA SER A 97 -6.89 1.68 19.33
C SER A 97 -6.07 2.93 19.00
N TYR A 98 -5.67 3.62 20.06
CA TYR A 98 -4.85 4.82 20.03
C TYR A 98 -3.62 4.61 20.92
N CYS A 99 -2.48 5.10 20.47
CA CYS A 99 -1.25 5.09 21.23
C CYS A 99 -0.76 6.51 21.51
N ASP A 100 -0.39 6.80 22.75
CA ASP A 100 0.19 8.08 23.16
C ASP A 100 1.50 8.43 22.45
N SER A 101 2.18 7.43 21.86
CA SER A 101 3.46 7.60 21.17
C SER A 101 3.31 7.65 19.66
N CYS A 102 2.63 6.69 19.03
CA CYS A 102 2.47 6.65 17.56
C CYS A 102 1.13 7.18 17.04
N GLY A 103 0.19 7.53 17.93
CA GLY A 103 -1.12 8.06 17.59
C GLY A 103 -2.10 6.96 17.17
N LYS A 104 -3.00 7.32 16.25
CA LYS A 104 -3.93 6.39 15.62
C LYS A 104 -3.15 5.34 14.81
N HIS A 105 -3.56 4.08 14.89
CA HIS A 105 -2.88 3.02 14.14
C HIS A 105 -3.35 2.92 12.69
N GLU A 106 -4.65 2.98 12.41
CA GLU A 106 -5.20 2.87 11.05
C GLU A 106 -5.48 4.23 10.42
N HIS A 107 -4.89 4.45 9.24
CA HIS A 107 -5.10 5.61 8.38
C HIS A 107 -5.62 5.16 7.02
N ILE A 108 -6.75 5.73 6.60
CA ILE A 108 -7.42 5.39 5.34
C ILE A 108 -7.39 6.62 4.45
N PHE A 109 -6.94 6.43 3.22
CA PHE A 109 -6.91 7.45 2.17
C PHE A 109 -7.68 6.90 0.98
N SER A 110 -8.77 7.55 0.57
CA SER A 110 -9.66 7.06 -0.48
C SER A 110 -9.96 8.14 -1.51
N GLY A 111 -10.23 7.75 -2.75
CA GLY A 111 -10.49 8.64 -3.88
C GLY A 111 -9.26 8.82 -4.79
N GLU A 112 -9.41 9.67 -5.80
CA GLU A 112 -8.39 9.87 -6.85
C GLU A 112 -7.06 10.40 -6.32
N SER A 113 -7.11 11.16 -5.22
CA SER A 113 -5.93 11.71 -4.54
C SER A 113 -5.31 10.75 -3.54
N SER A 114 -5.81 9.52 -3.36
CA SER A 114 -5.38 8.59 -2.30
C SER A 114 -3.86 8.41 -2.22
N ARG A 115 -3.16 8.31 -3.37
CA ARG A 115 -1.69 8.30 -3.44
C ARG A 115 -1.07 9.55 -2.83
N ASP A 116 -1.52 10.72 -3.27
CA ASP A 116 -0.96 12.01 -2.87
C ASP A 116 -1.27 12.29 -1.40
N ASP A 117 -2.45 11.92 -0.92
CA ASP A 117 -2.90 12.09 0.46
C ASP A 117 -2.11 11.18 1.41
N PHE A 118 -1.93 9.91 1.03
CA PHE A 118 -1.08 8.98 1.75
C PHE A 118 0.35 9.48 1.82
N CYS A 119 0.95 9.91 0.71
CA CYS A 119 2.33 10.38 0.70
C CYS A 119 2.49 11.69 1.48
N ARG A 120 1.53 12.62 1.40
CA ARG A 120 1.52 13.84 2.23
C ARG A 120 1.51 13.51 3.72
N TRP A 121 0.76 12.48 4.13
CA TRP A 121 0.79 12.00 5.50
C TRP A 121 2.11 11.30 5.84
N LEU A 122 2.59 10.42 4.97
CA LEU A 122 3.79 9.61 5.19
C LEU A 122 5.04 10.46 5.38
N PHE A 123 5.21 11.51 4.57
CA PHE A 123 6.38 12.39 4.60
C PHE A 123 6.24 13.58 5.57
N THR A 124 5.35 13.49 6.56
CA THR A 124 5.30 14.47 7.67
C THR A 124 6.41 14.21 8.70
N GLU A 125 6.80 15.25 9.44
CA GLU A 125 7.73 15.15 10.57
C GLU A 125 7.35 14.05 11.58
N LYS A 126 6.04 13.84 11.81
CA LYS A 126 5.51 12.82 12.72
C LYS A 126 5.86 11.38 12.33
N ASN A 127 6.27 11.17 11.08
CA ASN A 127 6.61 9.87 10.52
C ASN A 127 8.11 9.79 10.14
N ALA A 128 8.89 10.85 10.36
CA ALA A 128 10.31 10.84 10.10
C ALA A 128 11.02 9.71 10.90
N GLY A 129 12.00 9.06 10.27
CA GLY A 129 12.71 7.91 10.85
C GLY A 129 11.96 6.58 10.80
N SER A 130 10.72 6.55 10.29
CA SER A 130 9.92 5.32 10.20
C SER A 130 10.51 4.32 9.19
N LYS A 131 10.31 3.04 9.46
CA LYS A 131 10.53 1.97 8.47
C LYS A 131 9.19 1.57 7.86
N VAL A 132 9.10 1.66 6.54
CA VAL A 132 7.89 1.31 5.79
C VAL A 132 8.04 -0.09 5.26
N LEU A 133 7.17 -1.01 5.69
CA LEU A 133 7.19 -2.41 5.32
C LEU A 133 6.05 -2.69 4.36
N CYS A 134 6.40 -3.16 3.16
CA CYS A 134 5.44 -3.56 2.14
C CYS A 134 5.70 -5.02 1.79
N HIS A 135 4.68 -5.75 1.35
CA HIS A 135 4.86 -7.12 0.90
C HIS A 135 4.70 -7.19 -0.62
N ASN A 136 5.79 -7.50 -1.32
CA ASN A 136 5.91 -7.43 -2.77
C ASN A 136 5.95 -5.99 -3.32
N PHE A 137 6.61 -5.09 -2.59
CA PHE A 137 6.80 -3.68 -2.97
C PHE A 137 7.34 -3.53 -4.39
N LYS A 138 8.36 -4.34 -4.72
CA LYS A 138 9.06 -4.34 -5.99
C LYS A 138 8.20 -4.77 -7.18
N GLY A 139 7.07 -5.42 -6.88
CA GLY A 139 6.13 -5.89 -7.88
C GLY A 139 5.19 -4.79 -8.38
N TYR A 140 4.86 -3.82 -7.52
CA TYR A 140 3.80 -2.87 -7.83
C TYR A 140 3.82 -1.56 -7.02
N ASP A 141 3.76 -1.65 -5.69
CA ASP A 141 3.54 -0.48 -4.82
C ASP A 141 4.66 0.56 -4.88
N SER A 142 5.85 0.18 -5.35
CA SER A 142 6.96 1.11 -5.56
C SER A 142 6.64 2.21 -6.58
N TYR A 143 5.86 1.92 -7.63
CA TYR A 143 5.65 2.87 -8.72
C TYR A 143 4.81 4.09 -8.30
N PRO A 144 3.66 3.95 -7.60
CA PRO A 144 2.95 5.11 -7.06
C PRO A 144 3.80 5.98 -6.14
N ILE A 145 4.62 5.37 -5.28
CA ILE A 145 5.50 6.12 -4.36
C ILE A 145 6.55 6.91 -5.14
N LEU A 146 7.25 6.28 -6.09
CA LEU A 146 8.23 6.96 -6.93
C LEU A 146 7.60 8.09 -7.75
N GLN A 147 6.40 7.87 -8.30
CA GLN A 147 5.68 8.90 -9.04
C GLN A 147 5.40 10.13 -8.18
N TYR A 148 5.00 9.95 -6.92
CA TYR A 148 4.80 11.05 -5.99
C TYR A 148 6.12 11.79 -5.70
N LEU A 149 7.19 11.06 -5.39
CA LEU A 149 8.49 11.64 -5.06
C LEU A 149 9.01 12.50 -6.21
N TYR A 150 9.05 11.96 -7.43
CA TYR A 150 9.52 12.69 -8.61
C TYR A 150 8.63 13.88 -8.99
N LYS A 151 7.31 13.76 -8.87
CA LYS A 151 6.36 14.88 -9.07
C LYS A 151 6.65 16.05 -8.11
N ASN A 152 7.18 15.76 -6.92
CA ASN A 152 7.53 16.74 -5.90
C ASN A 152 9.03 17.08 -5.89
N ALA A 153 9.78 16.70 -6.92
CA ALA A 153 11.23 16.91 -7.02
C ALA A 153 12.04 16.35 -5.84
N ILE A 154 11.54 15.29 -5.20
CA ILE A 154 12.28 14.53 -4.19
C ILE A 154 13.02 13.42 -4.91
N LEU A 155 14.35 13.41 -4.75
CA LEU A 155 15.20 12.36 -5.29
C LEU A 155 15.48 11.31 -4.20
N PRO A 156 14.86 10.11 -4.27
CA PRO A 156 15.19 9.03 -3.36
C PRO A 156 16.48 8.32 -3.78
N GLU A 157 17.11 7.67 -2.81
CA GLU A 157 18.11 6.64 -3.07
C GLU A 157 17.40 5.30 -3.30
N VAL A 158 17.78 4.57 -4.34
CA VAL A 158 17.08 3.33 -4.72
C VAL A 158 18.05 2.16 -4.85
N ILE A 159 17.63 1.00 -4.36
CA ILE A 159 18.31 -0.27 -4.60
C ILE A 159 17.45 -1.06 -5.57
N VAL A 160 18.03 -1.48 -6.69
CA VAL A 160 17.31 -2.19 -7.76
C VAL A 160 17.90 -3.57 -8.04
N THR A 161 17.07 -4.46 -8.57
CA THR A 161 17.50 -5.74 -9.14
C THR A 161 16.83 -5.90 -10.50
N GLY A 162 17.62 -5.74 -11.57
CA GLY A 162 17.07 -5.55 -12.92
C GLY A 162 16.18 -4.30 -12.95
N SER A 163 14.93 -4.46 -13.38
CA SER A 163 13.95 -3.37 -13.47
C SER A 163 13.07 -3.20 -12.22
N LYS A 164 13.41 -3.85 -11.11
CA LYS A 164 12.58 -3.91 -9.88
C LYS A 164 13.22 -3.13 -8.73
N PHE A 165 12.43 -2.31 -8.04
CA PHE A 165 12.86 -1.51 -6.89
C PHE A 165 12.76 -2.32 -5.60
N MET A 166 13.90 -2.69 -5.03
CA MET A 166 13.99 -3.54 -3.84
C MET A 166 13.88 -2.73 -2.55
N SER A 167 14.43 -1.52 -2.56
CA SER A 167 14.39 -0.57 -1.45
C SER A 167 14.35 0.84 -2.00
N ILE A 168 13.62 1.72 -1.33
CA ILE A 168 13.60 3.16 -1.59
C ILE A 168 13.91 3.85 -0.27
N ASP A 169 14.94 4.67 -0.28
CA ASP A 169 15.37 5.51 0.84
C ASP A 169 15.06 6.97 0.52
N VAL A 170 14.45 7.67 1.46
CA VAL A 170 14.18 9.11 1.37
C VAL A 170 14.99 9.80 2.47
N PRO A 171 16.25 10.19 2.19
CA PRO A 171 17.17 10.68 3.22
C PRO A 171 16.65 11.90 3.99
N GLN A 172 15.95 12.80 3.30
CA GLN A 172 15.40 14.05 3.86
C GLN A 172 14.52 13.83 5.10
N CYS A 173 13.84 12.68 5.20
CA CYS A 173 13.03 12.31 6.37
C CYS A 173 13.46 11.00 7.03
N ASN A 174 14.60 10.41 6.62
CA ASN A 174 15.08 9.11 7.07
C ASN A 174 14.01 8.00 7.01
N ILE A 175 13.16 8.03 5.97
CA ILE A 175 12.16 7.00 5.72
C ILE A 175 12.74 5.97 4.76
N ARG A 176 12.67 4.69 5.14
CA ARG A 176 13.13 3.57 4.32
C ARG A 176 11.97 2.63 4.01
N PHE A 177 11.72 2.39 2.74
CA PHE A 177 10.81 1.36 2.24
C PHE A 177 11.56 0.04 2.09
N ILE A 178 11.03 -1.01 2.69
CA ILE A 178 11.60 -2.34 2.70
C ILE A 178 10.57 -3.32 2.15
N ASP A 179 10.96 -4.06 1.12
CA ASP A 179 10.15 -5.15 0.59
C ASP A 179 10.34 -6.43 1.42
N SER A 180 9.32 -6.78 2.20
CA SER A 180 9.32 -7.99 3.03
C SER A 180 9.40 -9.29 2.23
N ILE A 181 9.07 -9.29 0.93
CA ILE A 181 9.16 -10.51 0.10
C ILE A 181 10.61 -11.00 -0.07
N ASN A 182 11.59 -10.11 0.13
CA ASN A 182 13.00 -10.47 0.06
C ASN A 182 13.45 -11.29 1.27
N PHE A 183 12.73 -11.21 2.38
CA PHE A 183 12.97 -11.97 3.60
C PHE A 183 11.99 -13.14 3.75
N LEU A 184 10.76 -12.96 3.26
CA LEU A 184 9.68 -13.93 3.28
C LEU A 184 9.21 -14.21 1.83
N PRO A 185 9.90 -15.09 1.08
CA PRO A 185 9.68 -15.29 -0.35
C PRO A 185 8.44 -16.17 -0.63
N MET A 186 7.29 -15.78 -0.09
CA MET A 186 6.01 -16.45 -0.25
C MET A 186 4.88 -15.42 -0.25
N ALA A 187 3.75 -15.75 -0.86
CA ALA A 187 2.59 -14.87 -0.87
C ALA A 187 1.92 -14.77 0.52
N LEU A 188 1.28 -13.63 0.80
CA LEU A 188 0.56 -13.37 2.06
C LEU A 188 -0.49 -14.43 2.41
N ASP A 189 -1.15 -15.02 1.41
CA ASP A 189 -2.16 -16.08 1.61
C ASP A 189 -1.57 -17.36 2.25
N LYS A 190 -0.25 -17.56 2.15
CA LYS A 190 0.46 -18.69 2.76
C LYS A 190 0.91 -18.45 4.19
N PHE A 191 0.85 -17.21 4.69
CA PHE A 191 1.36 -16.85 6.02
C PHE A 191 0.62 -17.61 7.15
N PRO A 192 -0.73 -17.70 7.16
CA PRO A 192 -1.43 -18.40 8.23
C PRO A 192 -1.00 -19.86 8.37
N LYS A 193 -0.88 -20.56 7.23
CA LYS A 193 -0.42 -21.96 7.22
C LYS A 193 1.05 -22.09 7.64
N THR A 194 1.91 -21.19 7.18
CA THR A 194 3.37 -21.29 7.41
C THR A 194 3.75 -20.95 8.85
N PHE A 195 3.09 -19.97 9.46
CA PHE A 195 3.38 -19.52 10.82
C PHE A 195 2.40 -20.06 11.88
N GLY A 196 1.47 -20.94 11.49
CA GLY A 196 0.46 -21.47 12.41
C GLY A 196 -0.52 -20.42 12.95
N LEU A 197 -0.75 -19.33 12.22
CA LEU A 197 -1.68 -18.28 12.63
C LEU A 197 -3.11 -18.79 12.43
N LYS A 198 -3.88 -18.87 13.53
CA LYS A 198 -5.26 -19.36 13.53
C LYS A 198 -6.28 -18.31 13.08
N GLU A 199 -5.91 -17.04 13.13
CA GLU A 199 -6.80 -15.91 12.89
C GLU A 199 -6.25 -15.11 11.71
N MET A 200 -7.12 -14.81 10.74
CA MET A 200 -6.91 -14.02 9.50
C MET A 200 -6.68 -14.82 8.21
N VAL A 201 -7.79 -15.30 7.64
CA VAL A 201 -7.84 -15.57 6.20
C VAL A 201 -8.13 -14.23 5.51
N LYS A 202 -7.23 -13.79 4.64
CA LYS A 202 -7.44 -12.60 3.80
C LYS A 202 -8.74 -12.78 3.00
N GLY A 203 -9.66 -11.81 3.09
CA GLY A 203 -10.86 -11.78 2.26
C GLY A 203 -10.53 -11.55 0.79
N TYR A 204 -11.52 -11.71 -0.09
CA TYR A 204 -11.36 -11.41 -1.51
C TYR A 204 -11.84 -9.98 -1.81
N PHE A 205 -11.09 -9.26 -2.65
CA PHE A 205 -11.42 -7.90 -3.06
C PHE A 205 -12.07 -7.90 -4.45
N PRO A 206 -13.20 -7.20 -4.67
CA PRO A 206 -13.91 -7.17 -5.94
C PRO A 206 -13.24 -6.20 -6.92
N HIS A 207 -12.11 -6.62 -7.52
CA HIS A 207 -11.28 -5.77 -8.37
C HIS A 207 -12.03 -5.09 -9.53
N LEU A 208 -13.05 -5.74 -10.11
CA LEU A 208 -13.83 -5.17 -11.21
C LEU A 208 -14.94 -4.22 -10.73
N PHE A 209 -15.31 -4.28 -9.45
CA PHE A 209 -16.20 -3.29 -8.83
C PHE A 209 -15.42 -2.02 -8.45
N ASN A 210 -14.11 -2.12 -8.27
CA ASN A 210 -13.22 -1.02 -7.90
C ASN A 210 -12.98 -0.06 -9.08
N THR A 211 -14.01 0.71 -9.41
CA THR A 211 -14.01 1.72 -10.47
C THR A 211 -14.18 3.12 -9.89
N GLN A 212 -13.95 4.14 -10.72
CA GLN A 212 -14.14 5.52 -10.30
C GLN A 212 -15.62 5.83 -10.00
N GLU A 213 -16.52 5.27 -10.81
CA GLU A 213 -17.96 5.44 -10.69
C GLU A 213 -18.53 4.84 -9.40
N ASN A 214 -17.92 3.75 -8.92
CA ASN A 214 -18.35 3.06 -7.70
C ASN A 214 -17.63 3.55 -6.44
N GLN A 215 -16.75 4.57 -6.51
CA GLN A 215 -16.09 5.09 -5.30
C GLN A 215 -17.12 5.62 -4.29
N HIS A 216 -16.77 5.54 -3.01
CA HIS A 216 -17.62 5.98 -1.89
C HIS A 216 -18.99 5.28 -1.82
N THR A 217 -19.11 4.12 -2.47
CA THR A 217 -20.29 3.26 -2.39
C THR A 217 -20.17 2.31 -1.21
N ASP A 218 -21.23 2.29 -0.40
CA ASP A 218 -21.50 1.29 0.62
C ASP A 218 -22.65 0.39 0.16
N LEU A 219 -22.43 -0.91 0.20
CA LEU A 219 -23.42 -1.93 -0.14
C LEU A 219 -23.80 -2.71 1.12
N PRO A 220 -25.09 -3.03 1.30
CA PRO A 220 -25.52 -3.87 2.43
C PRO A 220 -24.98 -5.30 2.33
N ASN A 221 -24.65 -5.77 1.12
CA ASN A 221 -24.16 -7.11 0.81
C ASN A 221 -22.90 -7.04 -0.06
N LEU A 222 -22.18 -8.15 -0.20
CA LEU A 222 -21.02 -8.21 -1.10
C LEU A 222 -21.43 -7.96 -2.56
N PRO A 223 -20.55 -7.35 -3.38
CA PRO A 223 -20.77 -7.25 -4.82
C PRO A 223 -21.04 -8.62 -5.46
N ASP A 224 -21.72 -8.60 -6.60
CA ASP A 224 -21.95 -9.77 -7.43
C ASP A 224 -20.63 -10.50 -7.77
N LEU A 225 -20.69 -11.82 -7.83
CA LEU A 225 -19.59 -12.74 -8.11
C LEU A 225 -18.79 -12.34 -9.36
N LYS A 226 -19.44 -11.79 -10.38
CA LYS A 226 -18.78 -11.30 -11.60
C LYS A 226 -17.69 -10.27 -11.31
N PHE A 227 -17.80 -9.50 -10.22
CA PHE A 227 -16.85 -8.44 -9.89
C PHE A 227 -15.52 -8.94 -9.30
N TYR A 228 -15.42 -10.22 -8.97
CA TYR A 228 -14.23 -10.85 -8.38
C TYR A 228 -13.35 -11.55 -9.42
N ASN A 229 -13.75 -11.58 -10.71
CA ASN A 229 -13.06 -12.28 -11.78
C ASN A 229 -12.71 -13.75 -11.46
N PRO A 230 -13.70 -14.60 -11.11
CA PRO A 230 -13.46 -16.00 -10.74
C PRO A 230 -12.85 -16.84 -11.87
N ASP A 231 -13.07 -16.46 -13.13
CA ASP A 231 -12.50 -17.15 -14.29
C ASP A 231 -11.01 -16.88 -14.47
N GLY A 232 -10.48 -15.79 -13.89
CA GLY A 232 -9.05 -15.54 -13.80
C GLY A 232 -8.32 -16.30 -12.69
N MET A 233 -9.04 -17.03 -11.83
CA MET A 233 -8.46 -17.78 -10.71
C MET A 233 -8.06 -19.20 -11.12
N THR A 234 -7.03 -19.75 -10.47
CA THR A 234 -6.72 -21.18 -10.58
C THR A 234 -7.84 -22.03 -9.98
N ARG A 235 -7.97 -23.29 -10.39
CA ARG A 235 -9.04 -24.20 -9.92
C ARG A 235 -9.17 -24.24 -8.39
N ASP A 236 -8.04 -24.35 -7.68
CA ASP A 236 -8.03 -24.42 -6.21
C ASP A 236 -8.42 -23.09 -5.55
N LYS A 237 -7.92 -21.96 -6.09
CA LYS A 237 -8.27 -20.62 -5.61
C LYS A 237 -9.74 -20.31 -5.85
N ARG A 238 -10.28 -20.71 -7.01
CA ARG A 238 -11.69 -20.59 -7.36
C ARG A 238 -12.56 -21.39 -6.39
N SER A 239 -12.23 -22.65 -6.11
CA SER A 239 -12.98 -23.47 -5.15
C SER A 239 -13.04 -22.82 -3.76
N THR A 240 -11.89 -22.35 -3.28
CA THR A 240 -11.78 -21.65 -1.99
C THR A 240 -12.59 -20.35 -1.98
N PHE A 241 -12.54 -19.58 -3.08
CA PHE A 241 -13.31 -18.36 -3.26
C PHE A 241 -14.82 -18.62 -3.21
N MET A 242 -15.33 -19.64 -3.94
CA MET A 242 -16.76 -19.95 -3.96
C MET A 242 -17.28 -20.31 -2.57
N GLN A 243 -16.51 -21.09 -1.79
CA GLN A 243 -16.87 -21.42 -0.40
C GLN A 243 -16.88 -20.20 0.51
N TRP A 244 -15.90 -19.29 0.36
CA TRP A 244 -15.87 -18.04 1.10
C TRP A 244 -17.05 -17.14 0.74
N TYR A 245 -17.32 -16.95 -0.56
CA TYR A 245 -18.37 -16.08 -1.07
C TYR A 245 -19.75 -16.54 -0.58
N GLY A 246 -20.05 -17.84 -0.67
CA GLY A 246 -21.30 -18.40 -0.16
C GLY A 246 -21.54 -18.18 1.35
N ARG A 247 -20.49 -18.11 2.17
CA ARG A 247 -20.60 -17.80 3.61
C ARG A 247 -20.63 -16.30 3.91
N ALA A 248 -20.12 -15.46 3.00
CA ALA A 248 -19.88 -14.05 3.24
C ALA A 248 -20.88 -13.11 2.52
N GLN A 249 -21.80 -13.64 1.71
CA GLN A 249 -22.73 -12.85 0.88
C GLN A 249 -23.46 -11.71 1.62
N VAL A 250 -23.90 -11.95 2.85
CA VAL A 250 -24.64 -10.98 3.68
C VAL A 250 -23.75 -9.94 4.37
N ARG A 251 -22.44 -9.97 4.15
CA ARG A 251 -21.52 -8.97 4.71
C ARG A 251 -21.62 -7.69 3.91
N SER A 252 -21.67 -6.56 4.62
CA SER A 252 -21.58 -5.25 3.99
C SER A 252 -20.21 -5.03 3.34
N PHE A 253 -20.23 -4.26 2.27
CA PHE A 253 -19.04 -3.90 1.50
C PHE A 253 -18.94 -2.39 1.36
N SER A 254 -17.73 -1.85 1.50
CA SER A 254 -17.46 -0.43 1.29
C SER A 254 -16.29 -0.30 0.32
N THR A 255 -16.40 0.55 -0.68
CA THR A 255 -15.26 0.88 -1.56
C THR A 255 -14.22 1.75 -0.86
N SER A 256 -14.58 2.41 0.25
CA SER A 256 -13.67 3.25 1.02
C SER A 256 -12.95 2.52 2.15
N ARG A 257 -13.20 1.21 2.36
CA ARG A 257 -12.57 0.40 3.43
C ARG A 257 -12.42 -1.05 2.99
N LYS A 258 -11.39 -1.75 3.49
CA LYS A 258 -11.34 -3.22 3.31
C LYS A 258 -12.32 -3.89 4.28
N SER A 259 -13.28 -4.63 3.74
CA SER A 259 -14.09 -5.58 4.50
C SER A 259 -13.17 -6.70 4.99
N CYS A 260 -12.99 -6.84 6.31
CA CYS A 260 -12.34 -8.02 6.90
C CYS A 260 -13.33 -9.19 7.01
#